data_AF-A0A7C3MHM8-F1
#
_entry.id   AF-A0A7C3MHM8-F1
#
_cell.length_a   1.000
_cell.length_b   1.000
_cell.length_c   1.000
_cell.angle_alpha   90.00
_cell.angle_beta   90.00
_cell.angle_gamma   90.00
#
_symmetry.space_group_name_H-M   'P 1'
#
loop_
_entity.id
_entity.type
_entity.pdbx_description
1 polymer ?
#
loop_
_entity_poly.entity_id
_entity_poly.type
_entity_poly.pdbx_seq_one_letter_code
_entity_poly.pdbx_strand_id
1 'polypeptide(L)'
;MKFSSLSKKFILPLLLLSFSFLLYPFQERELSDVKLLIFDRKWKEAETKIMDILRKYPESESFSDILFYLGQCIQEQGGREEEAINTFKRYLKKREGAKFAEEAEIAIIDLSSELYKKGKKNYIDNIKSGLESKNRVIRYYSAFKLSYFKEGEKFLAVPVLMEILKEEKDEELKERAKIALLRIDPYLLKGIKDEESKIRMLRIAIFKRSTGKQELSIKIPVELANLAIQAISKPDYRIKGDVKIDGKRVESGTLAEIFQKFLNMKKAELLEIYDEDEIIKIWIE
;
A
#
# COMPACT_ATOMS: atom_id res chain seq x y z
N MET A 1 75.61 8.43 -24.45
CA MET A 1 74.15 8.54 -24.30
C MET A 1 73.77 8.15 -22.87
N LYS A 2 73.54 9.14 -22.00
CA LYS A 2 73.09 8.93 -20.61
C LYS A 2 71.60 9.27 -20.57
N PHE A 3 70.74 8.26 -20.42
CA PHE A 3 69.36 8.46 -19.98
C PHE A 3 69.38 8.61 -18.46
N SER A 4 69.40 9.85 -17.96
CA SER A 4 69.15 10.15 -16.55
C SER A 4 68.21 11.34 -16.45
N SER A 5 67.23 11.21 -15.56
CA SER A 5 66.17 12.18 -15.20
C SER A 5 64.84 12.08 -15.96
N LEU A 6 64.24 10.88 -15.99
CA LEU A 6 62.77 10.85 -15.93
C LEU A 6 62.35 11.37 -14.56
N SER A 7 61.56 12.45 -14.58
CA SER A 7 61.19 13.25 -13.45
C SER A 7 60.35 12.46 -12.44
N LYS A 8 60.89 12.29 -11.22
CA LYS A 8 60.15 11.78 -10.04
C LYS A 8 58.88 12.58 -9.70
N LYS A 9 58.63 13.71 -10.38
CA LYS A 9 57.48 14.60 -10.16
C LYS A 9 56.19 14.19 -10.89
N PHE A 10 56.25 13.26 -11.86
CA PHE A 10 55.05 12.77 -12.58
C PHE A 10 54.58 11.37 -12.17
N ILE A 11 55.37 10.62 -11.39
CA ILE A 11 55.03 9.26 -10.97
C ILE A 11 54.05 9.25 -9.78
N LEU A 12 54.10 10.28 -8.93
CA LEU A 12 53.26 10.38 -7.73
C LEU A 12 51.75 10.61 -8.01
N PRO A 13 51.33 11.49 -8.95
CA PRO A 13 49.90 11.66 -9.25
C PRO A 13 49.31 10.48 -10.05
N LEU A 14 50.14 9.75 -10.81
CA LEU A 14 49.69 8.56 -11.57
C LEU A 14 49.48 7.33 -10.68
N LEU A 15 50.25 7.20 -9.58
CA LEU A 15 50.04 6.19 -8.54
C LEU A 15 48.83 6.48 -7.65
N LEU A 16 48.50 7.76 -7.43
CA LEU A 16 47.29 8.15 -6.68
C LEU A 16 46.01 7.93 -7.49
N LEU A 17 46.02 8.13 -8.82
CA LEU A 17 44.86 7.82 -9.67
C LEU A 17 44.63 6.32 -9.88
N SER A 18 45.68 5.49 -9.91
CA SER A 18 45.54 4.04 -10.04
C SER A 18 45.10 3.36 -8.74
N PHE A 19 45.43 3.94 -7.59
CA PHE A 19 44.97 3.44 -6.28
C PHE A 19 43.46 3.64 -6.08
N SER A 20 42.91 4.76 -6.56
CA SER A 20 41.47 5.04 -6.55
C SER A 20 40.66 4.03 -7.36
N PHE A 21 41.21 3.59 -8.50
CA PHE A 21 40.56 2.61 -9.38
C PHE A 21 40.62 1.17 -8.85
N LEU A 22 41.62 0.83 -8.02
CA LEU A 22 41.74 -0.49 -7.39
C LEU A 22 40.90 -0.63 -6.12
N LEU A 23 40.62 0.46 -5.39
CA LEU A 23 39.74 0.42 -4.21
C LEU A 23 38.26 0.27 -4.58
N TYR A 24 37.80 0.84 -5.70
CA TYR A 24 36.40 0.80 -6.11
C TYR A 24 35.81 -0.62 -6.27
N PRO A 25 36.44 -1.57 -7.00
CA PRO A 25 35.92 -2.94 -7.14
C PRO A 25 36.01 -3.75 -5.83
N PHE A 26 36.91 -3.39 -4.92
CA PHE A 26 37.01 -4.03 -3.60
C PHE A 26 35.86 -3.59 -2.67
N GLN A 27 35.50 -2.30 -2.71
CA GLN A 27 34.41 -1.72 -1.91
C GLN A 27 33.03 -2.26 -2.31
N GLU A 28 32.77 -2.46 -3.61
CA GLU A 28 31.53 -3.09 -4.07
C GLU A 28 31.40 -4.55 -3.62
N ARG A 29 32.52 -5.28 -3.55
CA ARG A 29 32.53 -6.67 -3.09
C ARG A 29 32.16 -6.79 -1.62
N GLU A 30 32.73 -5.94 -0.74
CA GLU A 30 32.40 -5.97 0.69
C GLU A 30 30.92 -5.65 0.94
N LEU A 31 30.34 -4.69 0.21
CA LEU A 31 28.92 -4.38 0.29
C LEU A 31 28.02 -5.50 -0.27
N SER A 32 28.47 -6.17 -1.34
CA SER A 32 27.75 -7.31 -1.93
C SER A 32 27.67 -8.48 -0.96
N ASP A 33 28.75 -8.77 -0.25
CA ASP A 33 28.75 -9.83 0.75
C ASP A 33 27.82 -9.52 1.93
N VAL A 34 27.75 -8.26 2.37
CA VAL A 34 26.78 -7.83 3.40
C VAL A 34 25.35 -8.07 2.91
N LYS A 35 25.05 -7.69 1.67
CA LYS A 35 23.72 -7.91 1.07
C LYS A 35 23.37 -9.39 0.97
N LEU A 36 24.33 -10.25 0.64
CA LEU A 36 24.13 -11.71 0.62
C LEU A 36 23.80 -12.24 2.02
N LEU A 37 24.54 -11.82 3.05
CA LEU A 37 24.24 -12.23 4.44
C LEU A 37 22.86 -11.75 4.89
N ILE A 38 22.46 -10.53 4.51
CA ILE A 38 21.12 -9.99 4.79
C ILE A 38 20.04 -10.78 4.05
N PHE A 39 20.26 -11.10 2.78
CA PHE A 39 19.36 -11.93 1.99
C PHE A 39 19.17 -13.32 2.62
N ASP A 40 20.26 -13.91 3.09
CA ASP A 40 20.27 -15.19 3.83
C ASP A 40 19.75 -15.06 5.28
N ARG A 41 19.34 -13.86 5.71
CA ARG A 41 18.86 -13.54 7.07
C ARG A 41 19.87 -13.85 8.18
N LYS A 42 21.16 -13.83 7.85
CA LYS A 42 22.27 -14.00 8.78
C LYS A 42 22.62 -12.67 9.45
N TRP A 43 21.66 -12.12 10.21
CA TRP A 43 21.72 -10.75 10.74
C TRP A 43 22.96 -10.47 11.58
N LYS A 44 23.36 -11.41 12.44
CA LYS A 44 24.52 -11.24 13.33
C LYS A 44 25.86 -11.30 12.58
N GLU A 45 25.97 -12.17 11.58
CA GLU A 45 27.15 -12.24 10.71
C GLU A 45 27.25 -10.96 9.86
N ALA A 46 26.12 -10.50 9.30
CA ALA A 46 26.03 -9.26 8.56
C ALA A 46 26.45 -8.05 9.40
N GLU A 47 25.92 -7.94 10.64
CA GLU A 47 26.31 -6.87 11.58
C GLU A 47 27.81 -6.89 11.87
N THR A 48 28.38 -8.07 12.14
CA THR A 48 29.82 -8.20 12.42
C THR A 48 30.65 -7.71 11.23
N LYS A 49 30.29 -8.13 10.02
CA LYS A 49 30.97 -7.71 8.79
C LYS A 49 30.82 -6.21 8.54
N ILE A 50 29.63 -5.66 8.73
CA ILE A 50 29.39 -4.21 8.63
C ILE A 50 30.28 -3.44 9.61
N MET A 51 30.36 -3.89 10.86
CA MET A 51 31.19 -3.25 11.87
C MET A 51 32.68 -3.27 11.49
N ASP A 52 33.17 -4.34 10.87
CA ASP A 52 34.53 -4.39 10.35
C ASP A 52 34.74 -3.42 9.18
N ILE A 53 33.76 -3.29 8.26
CA ILE A 53 33.83 -2.31 7.17
C ILE A 53 33.85 -0.88 7.73
N LEU A 54 32.99 -0.56 8.70
CA LEU A 54 32.93 0.77 9.33
C LEU A 54 34.21 1.12 10.10
N ARG A 55 34.91 0.13 10.69
CA ARG A 55 36.22 0.34 11.33
C ARG A 55 37.32 0.62 10.32
N LYS A 56 37.31 -0.09 9.18
CA LYS A 56 38.30 0.09 8.11
C LYS A 56 38.10 1.39 7.32
N TYR A 57 36.85 1.83 7.17
CA TYR A 57 36.46 2.94 6.28
C TYR A 57 35.48 3.92 6.97
N PRO A 58 35.87 4.61 8.05
CA PRO A 58 34.94 5.39 8.89
C PRO A 58 34.32 6.62 8.19
N GLU A 59 35.04 7.22 7.23
CA GLU A 59 34.65 8.46 6.56
C GLU A 59 34.24 8.27 5.09
N SER A 60 34.16 7.02 4.61
CA SER A 60 33.81 6.77 3.21
C SER A 60 32.34 7.14 2.94
N GLU A 61 32.11 8.14 2.09
CA GLU A 61 30.78 8.48 1.58
C GLU A 61 30.11 7.31 0.86
N SER A 62 30.91 6.45 0.21
CA SER A 62 30.47 5.24 -0.51
C SER A 62 29.74 4.24 0.38
N PHE A 63 29.92 4.33 1.71
CA PHE A 63 29.30 3.43 2.69
C PHE A 63 28.23 4.11 3.54
N SER A 64 27.68 5.23 3.08
CA SER A 64 26.48 5.82 3.71
C SER A 64 25.35 4.78 3.85
N ASP A 65 25.10 3.99 2.80
CA ASP A 65 24.09 2.91 2.80
C ASP A 65 24.42 1.75 3.76
N ILE A 66 25.68 1.58 4.20
CA ILE A 66 26.02 0.55 5.20
C ILE A 66 25.36 0.84 6.55
N LEU A 67 25.17 2.10 6.91
CA LEU A 67 24.45 2.45 8.14
C LEU A 67 22.98 2.02 8.07
N PHE A 68 22.35 2.10 6.90
CA PHE A 68 20.99 1.59 6.72
C PHE A 68 20.95 0.07 6.98
N TYR A 69 21.83 -0.69 6.33
CA TYR A 69 21.92 -2.15 6.52
C TYR A 69 22.25 -2.53 7.96
N LEU A 70 23.07 -1.74 8.67
CA LEU A 70 23.33 -1.94 10.09
C LEU A 70 22.06 -1.79 10.92
N GLY A 71 21.31 -0.70 10.70
CA GLY A 71 20.03 -0.48 11.38
C GLY A 71 19.06 -1.63 11.17
N GLN A 72 18.98 -2.14 9.93
CA GLN A 72 18.14 -3.29 9.58
C GLN A 72 18.60 -4.56 10.32
N CYS A 73 19.91 -4.86 10.35
CA CYS A 73 20.43 -6.02 11.08
C CYS A 73 20.14 -5.95 12.58
N ILE A 74 20.23 -4.76 13.18
CA ILE A 74 19.94 -4.56 14.61
C ILE A 74 18.43 -4.72 14.87
N GLN A 75 17.58 -4.13 14.01
CA GLN A 75 16.13 -4.25 14.09
C GLN A 75 15.68 -5.71 14.03
N GLU A 76 16.16 -6.48 13.06
CA GLU A 76 15.75 -7.88 12.83
C GLU A 76 16.19 -8.84 13.96
N GLN A 77 17.22 -8.48 14.72
CA GLN A 77 17.64 -9.25 15.89
C GLN A 77 16.75 -9.00 17.12
N GLY A 78 16.02 -7.89 17.16
CA GLY A 78 15.14 -7.52 18.27
C GLY A 78 15.88 -7.13 19.56
N GLY A 79 15.15 -6.49 20.49
CA GLY A 79 15.66 -6.12 21.82
C GLY A 79 16.69 -4.98 21.87
N ARG A 80 17.05 -4.43 20.71
CA ARG A 80 18.00 -3.31 20.54
C ARG A 80 17.36 -2.15 19.76
N GLU A 81 16.08 -1.88 20.02
CA GLU A 81 15.27 -0.94 19.22
C GLU A 81 15.82 0.49 19.27
N GLU A 82 16.32 0.95 20.43
CA GLU A 82 16.91 2.28 20.55
C GLU A 82 18.18 2.44 19.71
N GLU A 83 18.99 1.39 19.65
CA GLU A 83 20.23 1.36 18.87
C GLU A 83 19.93 1.37 17.37
N ALA A 84 18.93 0.59 16.93
CA ALA A 84 18.44 0.61 15.56
C ALA A 84 17.94 2.00 15.17
N ILE A 85 17.09 2.64 16.00
CA ILE A 85 16.60 4.01 15.75
C ILE A 85 17.77 5.00 15.61
N ASN A 86 18.75 4.96 16.52
CA ASN A 86 19.90 5.85 16.47
C ASN A 86 20.75 5.62 15.21
N THR A 87 20.85 4.37 14.77
CA THR A 87 21.58 4.00 13.55
C THR A 87 20.88 4.54 12.29
N PHE A 88 19.55 4.38 12.18
CA PHE A 88 18.78 4.97 11.08
C PHE A 88 18.81 6.51 11.11
N LYS A 89 18.76 7.15 12.28
CA LYS A 89 18.92 8.61 12.38
C LYS A 89 20.30 9.07 11.91
N ARG A 90 21.36 8.32 12.19
CA ARG A 90 22.71 8.60 11.67
C ARG A 90 22.78 8.44 10.16
N TYR A 91 22.10 7.44 9.59
CA TYR A 91 21.97 7.27 8.15
C TYR A 91 21.33 8.51 7.49
N LEU A 92 20.17 8.94 8.01
CA LEU A 92 19.42 10.10 7.48
C LEU A 92 20.19 11.43 7.57
N LYS A 93 21.02 11.63 8.61
CA LYS A 93 21.83 12.85 8.77
C LYS A 93 22.94 12.99 7.73
N LYS A 94 23.43 11.90 7.15
CA LYS A 94 24.60 11.94 6.26
C LYS A 94 24.27 12.40 4.83
N ARG A 95 23.00 12.35 4.41
CA ARG A 95 22.64 12.57 3.01
C ARG A 95 21.20 13.02 2.84
N GLU A 96 21.01 14.23 2.28
CA GLU A 96 19.72 14.60 1.71
C GLU A 96 19.44 13.73 0.47
N GLY A 97 18.23 13.17 0.37
CA GLY A 97 17.88 12.25 -0.72
C GLY A 97 18.60 10.89 -0.64
N ALA A 98 18.85 10.39 0.57
CA ALA A 98 19.41 9.05 0.76
C ALA A 98 18.54 7.97 0.10
N LYS A 99 19.16 6.95 -0.47
CA LYS A 99 18.48 5.92 -1.27
C LYS A 99 17.35 5.21 -0.51
N PHE A 100 17.56 4.97 0.78
CA PHE A 100 16.63 4.25 1.66
C PHE A 100 16.01 5.18 2.72
N ALA A 101 15.85 6.46 2.39
CA ALA A 101 15.37 7.46 3.35
C ALA A 101 13.98 7.10 3.87
N GLU A 102 13.05 6.75 2.98
CA GLU A 102 11.68 6.41 3.35
C GLU A 102 11.63 5.16 4.24
N GLU A 103 12.38 4.12 3.88
CA GLU A 103 12.47 2.88 4.63
C GLU A 103 13.08 3.10 6.02
N ALA A 104 14.10 3.95 6.12
CA ALA A 104 14.70 4.31 7.40
C ALA A 104 13.73 5.11 8.30
N GLU A 105 12.97 6.05 7.72
CA GLU A 105 11.96 6.81 8.45
C GLU A 105 10.81 5.91 8.94
N ILE A 106 10.32 5.00 8.08
CA ILE A 106 9.33 3.98 8.44
C ILE A 106 9.83 3.11 9.59
N ALA A 107 11.06 2.61 9.50
CA ALA A 107 11.68 1.79 10.55
C ALA A 107 11.76 2.56 11.88
N ILE A 108 12.14 3.84 11.86
CA ILE A 108 12.14 4.70 13.04
C ILE A 108 10.74 4.80 13.65
N ILE A 109 9.70 5.01 12.83
CA ILE A 109 8.30 5.10 13.30
C ILE A 109 7.84 3.79 13.94
N ASP A 110 8.17 2.65 13.32
CA ASP A 110 7.79 1.33 13.81
C ASP A 110 8.43 1.01 15.15
N LEU A 111 9.76 1.12 15.22
CA LEU A 111 10.53 0.89 16.45
C LEU A 111 10.10 1.87 17.55
N SER A 112 9.85 3.13 17.21
CA SER A 112 9.38 4.13 18.17
C SER A 112 7.98 3.79 18.70
N SER A 113 7.10 3.27 17.85
CA SER A 113 5.77 2.81 18.26
C SER A 113 5.86 1.62 19.22
N GLU A 114 6.77 0.69 18.98
CA GLU A 114 7.02 -0.43 19.88
C GLU A 114 7.57 0.02 21.24
N LEU A 115 8.56 0.90 21.25
CA LEU A 115 9.13 1.46 22.48
C LEU A 115 8.09 2.26 23.28
N TYR A 116 7.26 3.03 22.59
CA TYR A 116 6.16 3.75 23.23
C TYR A 116 5.17 2.78 23.89
N LYS A 117 4.77 1.70 23.20
CA LYS A 117 3.89 0.65 23.76
C LYS A 117 4.53 -0.07 24.96
N LYS A 118 5.86 -0.15 25.01
CA LYS A 118 6.64 -0.66 26.16
C LYS A 118 6.78 0.38 27.29
N GLY A 119 6.14 1.54 27.19
CA GLY A 119 6.09 2.58 28.22
C GLY A 119 7.12 3.70 28.05
N LYS A 120 7.99 3.65 27.03
CA LYS A 120 8.97 4.73 26.76
C LYS A 120 8.31 5.88 26.01
N LYS A 121 7.53 6.69 26.73
CA LYS A 121 6.63 7.70 26.17
C LYS A 121 7.32 8.74 25.28
N ASN A 122 8.59 9.07 25.54
CA ASN A 122 9.38 10.02 24.76
C ASN A 122 9.57 9.62 23.29
N TYR A 123 9.43 8.33 22.94
CA TYR A 123 9.55 7.88 21.55
C TYR A 123 8.37 8.31 20.66
N ILE A 124 7.28 8.82 21.24
CA ILE A 124 6.18 9.41 20.46
C ILE A 124 6.65 10.55 19.55
N ASP A 125 7.70 11.28 19.95
CA ASP A 125 8.14 12.46 19.22
C ASP A 125 8.69 12.11 17.83
N ASN A 126 9.30 10.93 17.67
CA ASN A 126 9.71 10.45 16.34
C ASN A 126 8.50 10.25 15.41
N ILE A 127 7.37 9.81 15.96
CA ILE A 127 6.15 9.58 15.20
C ILE A 127 5.46 10.92 14.88
N LYS A 128 5.49 11.87 15.82
CA LYS A 128 5.01 13.24 15.59
C LYS A 128 5.80 13.95 14.51
N SER A 129 7.13 13.86 14.52
CA SER A 129 7.95 14.40 13.43
C SER A 129 7.58 13.80 12.07
N GLY A 130 7.19 12.53 12.05
CA GLY A 130 6.69 11.87 10.84
C GLY A 130 5.39 12.50 10.31
N LEU A 131 4.46 12.92 11.18
CA LEU A 131 3.24 13.66 10.79
C LEU A 131 3.56 15.02 10.12
N GLU A 132 4.68 15.63 10.47
CA GLU A 132 5.14 16.92 9.94
C GLU A 132 6.07 16.76 8.71
N SER A 133 6.37 15.54 8.29
CA SER A 133 7.30 15.27 7.19
C SER A 133 6.83 15.92 5.89
N LYS A 134 7.75 16.42 5.06
CA LYS A 134 7.39 16.87 3.69
C LYS A 134 7.02 15.69 2.79
N ASN A 135 7.51 14.49 3.11
CA ASN A 135 7.18 13.29 2.38
C ASN A 135 5.79 12.78 2.78
N ARG A 136 4.85 12.77 1.83
CA ARG A 136 3.47 12.30 2.06
C ARG A 136 3.41 10.84 2.52
N VAL A 137 4.30 9.97 2.02
CA VAL A 137 4.34 8.55 2.39
C VAL A 137 4.59 8.43 3.89
N ILE A 138 5.56 9.18 4.41
CA ILE A 138 5.93 9.20 5.82
C ILE A 138 4.85 9.84 6.69
N ARG A 139 4.25 10.96 6.25
CA ARG A 139 3.11 11.58 6.95
C ARG A 139 1.97 10.60 7.12
N TYR A 140 1.55 9.98 6.02
CA TYR A 140 0.40 9.07 6.02
C TYR A 140 0.71 7.81 6.82
N TYR A 141 1.91 7.25 6.67
CA TYR A 141 2.35 6.11 7.45
C TYR A 141 2.30 6.41 8.96
N SER A 142 2.79 7.57 9.38
CA SER A 142 2.76 8.01 10.78
C SER A 142 1.33 8.14 11.31
N ALA A 143 0.44 8.74 10.53
CA ALA A 143 -0.97 8.88 10.89
C ALA A 143 -1.66 7.52 11.03
N PHE A 144 -1.44 6.61 10.08
CA PHE A 144 -1.95 5.24 10.16
C PHE A 144 -1.38 4.51 11.37
N LYS A 145 -0.08 4.64 11.67
CA LYS A 145 0.52 4.00 12.84
C LYS A 145 -0.10 4.49 14.14
N LEU A 146 -0.28 5.80 14.29
CA LEU A 146 -0.90 6.42 15.48
C LEU A 146 -2.34 5.99 15.70
N SER A 147 -3.11 5.74 14.64
CA SER A 147 -4.50 5.29 14.76
C SER A 147 -4.67 3.93 15.49
N TYR A 148 -3.59 3.18 15.70
CA TYR A 148 -3.58 1.93 16.50
C TYR A 148 -3.25 2.14 17.98
N PHE A 149 -2.99 3.37 18.42
CA PHE A 149 -2.65 3.65 19.81
C PHE A 149 -3.92 3.62 20.67
N LYS A 150 -3.80 3.15 21.91
CA LYS A 150 -4.93 3.08 22.85
C LYS A 150 -5.15 4.40 23.61
N GLU A 151 -4.10 5.19 23.78
CA GLU A 151 -4.09 6.46 24.51
C GLU A 151 -4.62 7.63 23.64
N GLY A 152 -4.70 8.84 24.22
CA GLY A 152 -5.21 10.04 23.53
C GLY A 152 -4.36 10.49 22.33
N GLU A 153 -3.13 10.01 22.22
CA GLU A 153 -2.18 10.32 21.16
C GLU A 153 -2.67 9.88 19.78
N LYS A 154 -3.60 8.90 19.71
CA LYS A 154 -4.24 8.51 18.45
C LYS A 154 -4.97 9.68 17.76
N PHE A 155 -5.45 10.67 18.53
CA PHE A 155 -6.12 11.86 17.99
C PHE A 155 -5.17 12.78 17.20
N LEU A 156 -3.85 12.68 17.40
CA LEU A 156 -2.87 13.42 16.62
C LEU A 156 -2.88 13.03 15.13
N ALA A 157 -3.37 11.83 14.80
CA ALA A 157 -3.49 11.38 13.41
C ALA A 157 -4.65 12.03 12.65
N VAL A 158 -5.65 12.57 13.36
CA VAL A 158 -6.92 13.01 12.76
C VAL A 158 -6.74 14.05 11.65
N PRO A 159 -5.93 15.11 11.82
CA PRO A 159 -5.76 16.11 10.77
C PRO A 159 -5.23 15.52 9.46
N VAL A 160 -4.24 14.63 9.54
CA VAL A 160 -3.62 13.98 8.37
C VAL A 160 -4.58 12.95 7.75
N LEU A 161 -5.30 12.17 8.56
CA LEU A 161 -6.31 11.24 8.03
C LEU A 161 -7.45 11.98 7.32
N MET A 162 -7.84 13.15 7.82
CA MET A 162 -8.83 14.02 7.16
C MET A 162 -8.30 14.67 5.88
N GLU A 163 -7.01 15.01 5.83
CA GLU A 163 -6.32 15.43 4.59
C GLU A 163 -6.42 14.34 3.52
N ILE A 164 -6.11 13.08 3.86
CA ILE A 164 -6.20 11.94 2.92
C ILE A 164 -7.62 11.84 2.33
N LEU A 165 -8.67 11.98 3.13
CA LEU A 165 -10.05 11.91 2.63
C LEU A 165 -10.41 13.04 1.66
N LYS A 166 -9.77 14.21 1.79
CA LYS A 166 -10.07 15.41 0.99
C LYS A 166 -9.22 15.50 -0.28
N GLU A 167 -7.94 15.15 -0.20
CA GLU A 167 -6.96 15.48 -1.23
C GLU A 167 -6.54 14.28 -2.08
N GLU A 168 -6.54 13.07 -1.52
CA GLU A 168 -6.09 11.89 -2.25
C GLU A 168 -7.17 11.40 -3.23
N LYS A 169 -6.73 10.84 -4.36
CA LYS A 169 -7.62 10.28 -5.40
C LYS A 169 -7.74 8.76 -5.32
N ASP A 170 -6.80 8.13 -4.63
CA ASP A 170 -6.79 6.68 -4.44
C ASP A 170 -7.88 6.29 -3.44
N GLU A 171 -8.90 5.60 -3.94
CA GLU A 171 -10.02 5.15 -3.12
C GLU A 171 -9.60 4.15 -2.04
N GLU A 172 -8.57 3.33 -2.28
CA GLU A 172 -8.06 2.40 -1.27
C GLU A 172 -7.42 3.19 -0.10
N LEU A 173 -6.68 4.26 -0.40
CA LEU A 173 -6.12 5.13 0.65
C LEU A 173 -7.22 5.85 1.44
N LYS A 174 -8.28 6.32 0.77
CA LYS A 174 -9.43 6.92 1.45
C LYS A 174 -10.13 5.91 2.37
N GLU A 175 -10.40 4.70 1.89
CA GLU A 175 -11.01 3.64 2.69
C GLU A 175 -10.16 3.30 3.93
N ARG A 176 -8.85 3.14 3.74
CA ARG A 176 -7.91 2.93 4.85
C ARG A 176 -7.96 4.09 5.85
N ALA A 177 -8.06 5.33 5.39
CA ALA A 177 -8.20 6.52 6.25
C ALA A 177 -9.54 6.54 7.00
N LYS A 178 -10.67 6.19 6.36
CA LYS A 178 -11.97 6.03 7.04
C LYS A 178 -11.88 5.00 8.16
N ILE A 179 -11.31 3.83 7.88
CA ILE A 179 -11.11 2.76 8.88
C ILE A 179 -10.23 3.25 10.04
N ALA A 180 -9.17 4.00 9.75
CA ALA A 180 -8.29 4.58 10.76
C ALA A 180 -9.02 5.60 11.65
N LEU A 181 -9.84 6.48 11.07
CA LEU A 181 -10.67 7.43 11.80
C LEU A 181 -11.72 6.73 12.67
N LEU A 182 -12.37 5.68 12.17
CA LEU A 182 -13.31 4.85 12.96
C LEU A 182 -12.63 4.20 14.17
N ARG A 183 -11.38 3.74 14.02
CA ARG A 183 -10.59 3.21 15.14
C ARG A 183 -10.27 4.28 16.19
N ILE A 184 -10.12 5.53 15.78
CA ILE A 184 -9.89 6.66 16.68
C ILE A 184 -11.19 7.01 17.41
N ASP A 185 -12.20 7.42 16.66
CA ASP A 185 -13.53 7.79 17.15
C ASP A 185 -14.56 7.69 16.00
N PRO A 186 -15.59 6.82 16.11
CA PRO A 186 -16.64 6.67 15.10
C PRO A 186 -17.36 7.97 14.71
N TYR A 187 -17.45 8.95 15.62
CA TYR A 187 -18.14 10.21 15.37
C TYR A 187 -17.35 11.17 14.48
N LEU A 188 -16.04 10.93 14.25
CA LEU A 188 -15.22 11.77 13.38
C LEU A 188 -15.69 11.75 11.92
N LEU A 189 -16.36 10.68 11.49
CA LEU A 189 -16.93 10.59 10.15
C LEU A 189 -18.31 11.26 10.03
N LYS A 190 -18.91 11.73 11.13
CA LYS A 190 -20.24 12.33 11.11
C LYS A 190 -20.21 13.65 10.37
N GLY A 191 -20.78 13.68 9.16
CA GLY A 191 -20.81 14.86 8.29
C GLY A 191 -19.76 14.86 7.18
N ILE A 192 -18.87 13.87 7.16
CA ILE A 192 -18.18 13.51 5.92
C ILE A 192 -19.25 12.85 5.05
N LYS A 193 -19.73 13.59 4.05
CA LYS A 193 -20.52 12.97 2.99
C LYS A 193 -19.61 11.93 2.37
N ASP A 194 -19.86 10.66 2.64
CA ASP A 194 -19.56 9.66 1.63
C ASP A 194 -20.21 10.24 0.36
N GLU A 195 -19.40 10.55 -0.65
CA GLU A 195 -19.92 10.30 -1.99
C GLU A 195 -20.31 8.84 -1.92
N GLU A 196 -21.59 8.59 -1.65
CA GLU A 196 -22.14 7.26 -1.57
C GLU A 196 -21.54 6.56 -2.79
N SER A 197 -20.77 5.50 -2.55
CA SER A 197 -20.86 4.39 -3.47
C SER A 197 -22.35 4.06 -3.45
N LYS A 198 -23.14 4.69 -4.33
CA LYS A 198 -24.58 4.50 -4.41
C LYS A 198 -24.70 3.02 -4.61
N ILE A 199 -25.04 2.30 -3.55
CA ILE A 199 -25.26 0.86 -3.61
C ILE A 199 -26.43 0.76 -4.56
N ARG A 200 -26.13 0.42 -5.81
CA ARG A 200 -27.13 0.35 -6.88
C ARG A 200 -28.04 -0.79 -6.48
N MET A 201 -29.32 -0.51 -6.38
CA MET A 201 -30.28 -1.51 -5.95
C MET A 201 -30.94 -2.09 -7.19
N LEU A 202 -30.86 -3.40 -7.33
CA LEU A 202 -31.61 -4.11 -8.35
C LEU A 202 -33.01 -4.39 -7.83
N ARG A 203 -34.03 -4.05 -8.60
CA ARG A 203 -35.40 -4.49 -8.35
C ARG A 203 -35.79 -5.55 -9.36
N ILE A 204 -36.26 -6.68 -8.85
CA ILE A 204 -36.78 -7.80 -9.63
C ILE A 204 -38.26 -7.91 -9.33
N ALA A 205 -39.11 -7.93 -10.35
CA ALA A 205 -40.54 -8.10 -10.21
C ALA A 205 -41.06 -9.16 -11.19
N ILE A 206 -41.94 -10.04 -10.71
CA ILE A 206 -42.56 -11.11 -11.51
C ILE A 206 -44.05 -10.80 -11.66
N PHE A 207 -44.53 -10.82 -12.90
CA PHE A 207 -45.90 -10.54 -13.27
C PHE A 207 -46.53 -11.74 -13.96
N LYS A 208 -47.77 -12.08 -13.59
CA LYS A 208 -48.55 -13.10 -14.29
C LYS A 208 -49.11 -12.55 -15.60
N ARG A 209 -48.82 -13.21 -16.72
CA ARG A 209 -49.17 -12.73 -18.06
C ARG A 209 -50.68 -12.68 -18.29
N SER A 210 -51.44 -13.59 -17.70
CA SER A 210 -52.90 -13.68 -17.88
C SER A 210 -53.68 -12.57 -17.19
N THR A 211 -53.14 -11.99 -16.12
CA THR A 211 -53.86 -11.00 -15.28
C THR A 211 -53.13 -9.66 -15.17
N GLY A 212 -51.84 -9.59 -15.54
CA GLY A 212 -50.98 -8.44 -15.31
C GLY A 212 -50.66 -8.21 -13.83
N LYS A 213 -51.09 -9.10 -12.92
CA LYS A 213 -50.88 -8.94 -11.48
C LYS A 213 -49.43 -9.27 -11.13
N GLN A 214 -48.81 -8.39 -10.34
CA GLN A 214 -47.50 -8.64 -9.74
C GLN A 214 -47.61 -9.71 -8.66
N GLU A 215 -46.88 -10.81 -8.80
CA GLU A 215 -46.86 -11.91 -7.82
C GLU A 215 -45.71 -11.75 -6.83
N LEU A 216 -44.59 -11.16 -7.27
CA LEU A 216 -43.40 -10.98 -6.45
C LEU A 216 -42.69 -9.68 -6.79
N SER A 217 -42.11 -9.03 -5.78
CA SER A 217 -41.10 -7.98 -5.98
C SER A 217 -40.04 -8.04 -4.89
N ILE A 218 -38.78 -8.06 -5.30
CA ILE A 218 -37.62 -8.13 -4.43
C ILE A 218 -36.69 -6.97 -4.80
N LYS A 219 -36.06 -6.38 -3.78
CA LYS A 219 -35.04 -5.33 -3.92
C LYS A 219 -33.75 -5.79 -3.24
N ILE A 220 -32.66 -5.89 -4.01
CA ILE A 220 -31.35 -6.41 -3.55
C ILE A 220 -30.20 -5.60 -4.14
N PRO A 221 -29.05 -5.45 -3.45
CA PRO A 221 -27.86 -4.84 -4.03
C PRO A 221 -27.42 -5.54 -5.32
N VAL A 222 -26.98 -4.79 -6.33
CA VAL A 222 -26.55 -5.32 -7.64
C VAL A 222 -25.45 -6.37 -7.50
N GLU A 223 -24.49 -6.15 -6.58
CA GLU A 223 -23.38 -7.07 -6.34
C GLU A 223 -23.87 -8.41 -5.79
N LEU A 224 -24.85 -8.37 -4.86
CA LEU A 224 -25.47 -9.57 -4.30
C LEU A 224 -26.31 -10.30 -5.36
N ALA A 225 -27.05 -9.56 -6.18
CA ALA A 225 -27.84 -10.13 -7.28
C ALA A 225 -26.94 -10.85 -8.29
N ASN A 226 -25.79 -10.26 -8.63
CA ASN A 226 -24.83 -10.87 -9.53
C ASN A 226 -24.30 -12.20 -8.99
N LEU A 227 -23.92 -12.24 -7.71
CA LEU A 227 -23.46 -13.48 -7.07
C LEU A 227 -24.56 -14.56 -7.07
N ALA A 228 -25.79 -14.20 -6.71
CA ALA A 228 -26.92 -15.12 -6.68
C ALA A 228 -27.22 -15.68 -8.08
N ILE A 229 -27.25 -14.81 -9.10
CA ILE A 229 -27.50 -15.22 -10.49
C ILE A 229 -26.41 -16.14 -11.02
N GLN A 230 -25.14 -15.86 -10.71
CA GLN A 230 -24.04 -16.76 -11.08
C GLN A 230 -24.17 -18.13 -10.41
N ALA A 231 -24.62 -18.18 -9.16
CA ALA A 231 -24.79 -19.43 -8.42
C ALA A 231 -25.97 -20.30 -8.92
N ILE A 232 -27.08 -19.67 -9.35
CA ILE A 232 -28.26 -20.40 -9.83
C ILE A 232 -28.25 -20.68 -11.34
N SER A 233 -27.45 -19.93 -12.11
CA SER A 233 -27.37 -20.09 -13.57
C SER A 233 -26.69 -21.41 -13.92
N LYS A 234 -27.43 -22.34 -14.52
CA LYS A 234 -26.89 -23.61 -15.00
C LYS A 234 -26.23 -23.42 -16.37
N PRO A 235 -25.01 -23.94 -16.61
CA PRO A 235 -24.29 -23.76 -17.89
C PRO A 235 -25.09 -24.25 -19.10
N ASP A 236 -25.82 -25.34 -18.96
CA ASP A 236 -26.57 -25.98 -20.06
C ASP A 236 -28.01 -25.46 -20.18
N TYR A 237 -28.46 -24.59 -19.28
CA TYR A 237 -29.82 -24.05 -19.30
C TYR A 237 -29.86 -22.68 -19.99
N ARG A 238 -30.50 -22.62 -21.16
CA ARG A 238 -30.74 -21.38 -21.89
C ARG A 238 -32.19 -20.94 -21.71
N ILE A 239 -32.39 -19.62 -21.60
CA ILE A 239 -33.73 -19.04 -21.50
C ILE A 239 -34.47 -19.28 -22.83
N LYS A 240 -35.56 -20.05 -22.80
CA LYS A 240 -36.31 -20.44 -24.01
C LYS A 240 -37.24 -19.34 -24.54
N GLY A 241 -37.64 -18.41 -23.69
CA GLY A 241 -38.54 -17.32 -24.06
C GLY A 241 -37.84 -16.07 -24.57
N ASP A 242 -38.64 -15.05 -24.87
CA ASP A 242 -38.12 -13.79 -25.37
C ASP A 242 -37.41 -13.00 -24.27
N VAL A 243 -36.27 -12.41 -24.61
CA VAL A 243 -35.53 -11.53 -23.73
C VAL A 243 -35.42 -10.17 -24.40
N LYS A 244 -35.73 -9.11 -23.66
CA LYS A 244 -35.64 -7.74 -24.12
C LYS A 244 -34.84 -6.89 -23.14
N ILE A 245 -33.99 -6.02 -23.67
CA ILE A 245 -33.34 -4.95 -22.91
C ILE A 245 -33.81 -3.63 -23.51
N ASP A 246 -34.42 -2.77 -22.69
CA ASP A 246 -35.04 -1.50 -23.08
C ASP A 246 -35.98 -1.65 -24.30
N GLY A 247 -36.79 -2.71 -24.29
CA GLY A 247 -37.74 -3.04 -25.36
C GLY A 247 -37.12 -3.67 -26.62
N LYS A 248 -35.79 -3.76 -26.73
CA LYS A 248 -35.11 -4.40 -27.87
C LYS A 248 -34.85 -5.88 -27.59
N ARG A 249 -35.24 -6.75 -28.53
CA ARG A 249 -34.99 -8.19 -28.42
C ARG A 249 -33.48 -8.46 -28.44
N VAL A 250 -33.03 -9.31 -27.52
CA VAL A 250 -31.65 -9.78 -27.45
C VAL A 250 -31.59 -11.30 -27.66
N GLU A 251 -30.47 -11.79 -28.16
CA GLU A 251 -30.23 -13.22 -28.34
C GLU A 251 -30.37 -13.98 -27.01
N SER A 252 -30.95 -15.18 -27.09
CA SER A 252 -31.09 -16.08 -25.95
C SER A 252 -29.71 -16.59 -25.47
N GLY A 253 -29.56 -16.69 -24.16
CA GLY A 253 -28.35 -17.16 -23.50
C GLY A 253 -28.68 -17.78 -22.14
N THR A 254 -27.64 -18.06 -21.35
CA THR A 254 -27.84 -18.41 -19.95
C THR A 254 -28.30 -17.18 -19.15
N LEU A 255 -28.87 -17.40 -17.96
CA LEU A 255 -29.31 -16.31 -17.09
C LEU A 255 -28.13 -15.39 -16.71
N ALA A 256 -26.96 -15.96 -16.42
CA ALA A 256 -25.76 -15.20 -16.12
C ALA A 256 -25.28 -14.35 -17.32
N GLU A 257 -25.24 -14.92 -18.53
CA GLU A 257 -24.83 -14.19 -19.75
C GLU A 257 -25.72 -12.97 -20.01
N ILE A 258 -27.04 -13.17 -19.95
CA ILE A 258 -28.03 -12.11 -20.18
C ILE A 258 -27.93 -11.03 -19.11
N PHE A 259 -27.80 -11.42 -17.84
CA PHE A 259 -27.69 -10.47 -16.74
C PHE A 259 -26.38 -9.66 -16.80
N GLN A 260 -25.27 -10.30 -17.14
CA GLN A 260 -23.99 -9.62 -17.38
C GLN A 260 -24.08 -8.62 -18.54
N LYS A 261 -24.74 -9.01 -19.64
CA LYS A 261 -24.99 -8.12 -20.77
C LYS A 261 -25.81 -6.89 -20.37
N PHE A 262 -26.85 -7.08 -19.55
CA PHE A 262 -27.64 -5.99 -18.98
C PHE A 262 -26.79 -5.04 -18.12
N LEU A 263 -26.00 -5.57 -17.17
CA LEU A 263 -25.16 -4.75 -16.28
C LEU A 263 -24.07 -3.96 -17.04
N ASN A 264 -23.56 -4.50 -18.15
CA ASN A 264 -22.50 -3.88 -18.94
C ASN A 264 -23.01 -2.80 -19.91
N MET A 265 -24.32 -2.69 -20.12
CA MET A 265 -24.90 -1.65 -20.96
C MET A 265 -25.04 -0.35 -20.16
N LYS A 266 -24.20 0.65 -20.50
CA LYS A 266 -24.14 1.96 -19.82
C LYS A 266 -25.46 2.73 -19.69
N LYS A 267 -26.49 2.37 -20.48
CA LYS A 267 -27.81 3.04 -20.51
C LYS A 267 -28.98 2.05 -20.34
N ALA A 268 -28.71 0.80 -19.98
CA ALA A 268 -29.79 -0.16 -19.81
C ALA A 268 -30.56 0.13 -18.53
N GLU A 269 -31.86 0.35 -18.66
CA GLU A 269 -32.75 0.69 -17.56
C GLU A 269 -33.65 -0.49 -17.20
N LEU A 270 -34.01 -1.34 -18.18
CA LEU A 270 -34.94 -2.44 -17.98
C LEU A 270 -34.54 -3.69 -18.76
N LEU A 271 -34.43 -4.81 -18.05
CA LEU A 271 -34.37 -6.15 -18.60
C LEU A 271 -35.72 -6.85 -18.39
N GLU A 272 -36.29 -7.39 -19.46
CA GLU A 272 -37.52 -8.17 -19.44
C GLU A 272 -37.24 -9.59 -19.96
N ILE A 273 -37.62 -10.60 -19.19
CA ILE A 273 -37.57 -12.01 -19.57
C ILE A 273 -39.02 -12.52 -19.61
N TYR A 274 -39.44 -12.99 -20.78
CA TYR A 274 -40.78 -13.49 -21.03
C TYR A 274 -40.75 -15.02 -20.96
N ASP A 275 -41.57 -15.61 -20.11
CA ASP A 275 -41.81 -17.05 -20.05
C ASP A 275 -43.25 -17.36 -20.56
N GLU A 276 -43.65 -18.63 -20.53
CA GLU A 276 -44.97 -19.07 -21.00
C GLU A 276 -46.11 -18.32 -20.27
N ASP A 277 -46.07 -18.27 -18.94
CA ASP A 277 -47.13 -17.69 -18.09
C ASP A 277 -46.71 -16.42 -17.33
N GLU A 278 -45.42 -16.07 -17.34
CA GLU A 278 -44.85 -15.02 -16.50
C GLU A 278 -43.98 -14.02 -17.27
N ILE A 279 -43.85 -12.81 -16.72
CA ILE A 279 -42.91 -11.78 -17.19
C ILE A 279 -42.06 -11.33 -16.00
N ILE A 280 -40.75 -11.53 -16.11
CA ILE A 280 -39.78 -11.06 -15.12
C ILE A 280 -39.23 -9.72 -15.61
N LYS A 281 -39.31 -8.69 -14.77
CA LYS A 281 -38.79 -7.34 -15.03
C LYS A 281 -37.70 -7.01 -14.02
N ILE A 282 -36.58 -6.49 -14.51
CA ILE A 282 -35.39 -6.18 -13.73
C ILE A 282 -34.91 -4.76 -14.08
N TRP A 283 -34.77 -3.89 -13.10
CA TRP A 283 -34.23 -2.53 -13.27
C TRP A 283 -33.31 -2.13 -12.12
N ILE A 284 -32.44 -1.15 -12.37
CA ILE A 284 -31.50 -0.61 -11.38
C ILE A 284 -32.05 0.72 -10.85
N GLU A 285 -32.16 0.83 -9.52
CA GLU A 285 -32.54 2.02 -8.74
C GLU A 285 -31.30 2.67 -8.10
#